data_AF-A0A3R9T9V8-F1
#
_entry.id   AF-A0A3R9T9V8-F1
#
_cell.length_a   1.000
_cell.length_b   1.000
_cell.length_c   1.000
_cell.angle_alpha   90.00
_cell.angle_beta   90.00
_cell.angle_gamma   90.00
#
_symmetry.space_group_name_H-M   'P 1'
#
loop_
_entity.id
_entity.type
_entity.pdbx_description
1 polymer ?
#
loop_
_entity_poly.entity_id
_entity_poly.type
_entity_poly.pdbx_seq_one_letter_code
_entity_poly.pdbx_strand_id
1 'polypeptide(L)' 'GQVFDITQQGESIRDPKTKEVIQLPGQQIGSLMVFRTFDQLSYAYVLESDLPIKVGSSIQPPQFND' A
#
# COMPACT_ATOMS: atom_id res chain seq x y z
N GLY A 1 15.65 -0.25 -11.51
CA GLY A 1 14.52 -1.15 -11.23
C GLY A 1 13.23 -0.39 -11.43
N GLN A 2 12.08 -1.06 -11.27
CA GLN A 2 10.77 -0.40 -11.28
C GLN A 2 10.39 -0.01 -9.86
N VAL A 3 9.82 1.19 -9.70
CA VAL A 3 9.35 1.72 -8.41
C VAL A 3 7.83 1.56 -8.34
N PHE A 4 7.33 1.20 -7.17
CA PHE A 4 5.92 1.04 -6.87
C PHE A 4 5.58 1.68 -5.53
N ASP A 5 4.32 2.05 -5.38
CA ASP A 5 3.78 2.59 -4.14
C ASP A 5 3.22 1.47 -3.26
N ILE A 6 3.34 1.66 -1.96
CA ILE A 6 2.79 0.76 -0.94
C ILE A 6 1.54 1.40 -0.37
N THR A 7 0.40 0.74 -0.52
CA THR A 7 -0.89 1.22 -0.02
C THR A 7 -1.36 0.32 1.12
N GLN A 8 -1.66 0.91 2.27
CA GLN A 8 -2.32 0.22 3.37
C GLN A 8 -3.82 0.38 3.26
N GLN A 9 -4.57 -0.73 3.39
CA GLN A 9 -6.02 -0.66 3.50
C GLN A 9 -6.36 0.12 4.77
N GLY A 10 -7.35 1.01 4.67
CA GLY A 10 -7.85 1.74 5.84
C GLY A 10 -8.42 0.79 6.89
N GLU A 11 -8.81 1.32 8.04
CA GLU A 11 -9.52 0.51 9.03
C GLU A 11 -11.01 0.46 8.71
N SER A 12 -11.63 -0.69 9.03
CA SER A 12 -13.08 -0.80 9.05
C SER A 12 -13.61 -0.14 10.31
N ILE A 13 -14.25 1.02 10.15
CA ILE A 13 -14.82 1.79 11.26
C ILE A 13 -16.33 1.70 11.23
N ARG A 14 -16.96 1.81 12.41
CA ARG A 14 -18.40 1.97 12.49
C ARG A 14 -18.75 3.44 12.38
N ASP A 15 -19.53 3.81 11.36
CA ASP A 15 -19.98 5.17 11.17
C ASP A 15 -20.85 5.60 12.37
N PRO A 16 -20.50 6.69 13.09
CA PRO A 16 -21.25 7.15 14.25
C PRO A 16 -22.66 7.64 13.90
N LYS A 17 -22.93 8.04 12.65
CA LYS A 17 -24.23 8.51 12.19
C LYS A 17 -25.12 7.37 11.69
N THR A 18 -24.61 6.56 10.76
CA THR A 18 -25.42 5.50 10.11
C THR A 18 -25.37 4.17 10.85
N LYS A 19 -24.39 3.98 11.75
CA LYS A 19 -24.10 2.72 12.46
C LYS A 19 -23.66 1.56 11.56
N GLU A 20 -23.42 1.82 10.28
CA GLU A 20 -22.89 0.85 9.33
C GLU A 20 -21.37 0.70 9.49
N VAL A 21 -20.83 -0.46 9.10
CA VAL A 21 -19.39 -0.67 9.04
C VAL A 21 -18.91 -0.21 7.68
N ILE A 22 -18.09 0.84 7.66
CA ILE A 22 -17.48 1.40 6.46
C ILE A 22 -15.99 1.10 6.44
N GLN A 23 -15.49 0.79 5.26
CA GLN A 23 -14.07 0.59 5.03
C GLN A 23 -13.45 1.93 4.62
N LEU A 24 -12.53 2.46 5.42
CA LEU A 24 -11.83 3.70 5.07
C LEU A 24 -10.99 3.49 3.79
N PRO A 25 -10.83 4.53 2.96
CA PRO A 25 -9.97 4.47 1.80
C PRO A 25 -8.56 4.08 2.20
N GLY A 26 -7.89 3.30 1.36
CA GLY A 26 -6.48 3.00 1.56
C GLY A 26 -5.63 4.24 1.38
N GLN A 27 -4.53 4.31 2.12
CA GLN A 27 -3.56 5.41 2.02
C GLN A 27 -2.22 4.86 1.53
N GLN A 28 -1.52 5.64 0.70
CA GLN A 28 -0.11 5.40 0.40
C GLN A 28 0.72 5.64 1.66
N ILE A 29 1.59 4.69 1.97
CA ILE A 29 2.40 4.67 3.19
C ILE A 29 3.90 4.50 2.92
N GLY A 30 4.31 4.52 1.65
CA GLY A 30 5.70 4.37 1.26
C GLY A 30 5.88 3.93 -0.19
N SER A 31 7.11 3.58 -0.53
CA SER A 31 7.51 3.13 -1.86
C SER A 31 8.54 2.00 -1.81
N LEU A 32 8.60 1.20 -2.87
CA LEU A 32 9.57 0.11 -3.04
C LEU A 32 10.15 0.07 -4.45
N MET A 33 11.38 -0.44 -4.57
CA MET A 33 12.01 -0.74 -5.85
C MET A 33 12.20 -2.25 -6.00
N VAL A 34 11.64 -2.81 -7.07
CA VAL A 34 11.90 -4.20 -7.47
C VAL A 34 13.29 -4.29 -8.10
N PHE A 35 14.12 -5.20 -7.58
CA PHE A 35 15.48 -5.42 -8.07
C PHE A 35 15.71 -6.81 -8.67
N ARG A 36 14.84 -7.78 -8.39
CA ARG A 36 14.90 -9.12 -8.98
C ARG A 36 13.51 -9.72 -9.11
N THR A 37 13.20 -10.25 -10.29
CA THR A 37 11.91 -10.86 -10.61
C THR A 37 12.08 -12.34 -10.98
N PHE A 38 11.06 -13.13 -10.66
CA PHE A 38 10.85 -14.52 -11.05
C PHE A 38 9.40 -14.66 -11.52
N ASP A 39 9.03 -15.82 -12.06
CA ASP A 39 7.72 -16.05 -12.67
C ASP A 39 6.52 -15.78 -11.71
N GLN A 40 6.68 -16.01 -10.41
CA GLN A 40 5.62 -15.86 -9.40
C GLN A 40 6.08 -15.13 -8.12
N LEU A 41 7.30 -14.57 -8.13
CA LEU A 41 7.89 -13.93 -6.97
C LEU A 41 8.79 -12.78 -7.41
N SER A 42 8.86 -11.72 -6.62
CA SER A 42 9.83 -10.65 -6.82
C SER A 42 10.45 -10.26 -5.49
N TYR A 43 11.71 -9.84 -5.54
CA TYR A 43 12.39 -9.19 -4.44
C TYR A 43 12.46 -7.69 -4.68
N ALA A 44 12.18 -6.94 -3.62
CA ALA A 44 12.18 -5.49 -3.64
C ALA A 44 12.86 -4.93 -2.38
N TYR A 45 13.37 -3.71 -2.51
CA TYR A 45 13.80 -2.89 -1.40
C TYR A 45 12.72 -1.86 -1.08
N VAL A 46 12.37 -1.72 0.20
CA VAL A 46 11.57 -0.58 0.66
C VAL A 46 12.48 0.65 0.65
N LEU A 47 12.06 1.69 -0.07
CA LEU A 47 12.81 2.94 -0.18
C LEU A 47 12.40 3.91 0.93
N GLU A 48 11.08 4.06 1.11
CA GLU A 48 10.47 4.98 2.08
C GLU A 48 9.27 4.33 2.76
N SER A 49 9.00 4.71 4.01
CA SER A 49 7.93 4.16 4.84
C SER A 49 7.46 5.19 5.86
N ASP A 50 6.27 5.76 5.64
CA ASP A 50 5.63 6.71 6.56
C ASP A 50 4.97 6.00 7.74
N LEU A 51 4.41 4.81 7.49
CA LEU A 51 3.80 3.94 8.48
C LEU A 51 4.43 2.53 8.42
N PRO A 52 4.38 1.74 9.52
CA PRO A 52 4.84 0.36 9.49
C PRO A 52 4.14 -0.46 8.41
N ILE A 53 4.92 -0.99 7.46
CA ILE A 53 4.41 -1.85 6.39
C ILE A 53 4.04 -3.20 6.99
N LYS A 54 2.80 -3.63 6.75
CA LYS A 54 2.26 -4.90 7.24
C LYS A 54 2.18 -5.92 6.12
N VAL A 55 2.32 -7.20 6.45
CA VAL A 55 2.00 -8.29 5.52
C VAL A 55 0.56 -8.15 5.04
N GLY A 56 0.35 -8.24 3.73
CA GLY A 56 -0.95 -7.99 3.10
C GLY A 56 -1.19 -6.54 2.63
N SER A 57 -0.23 -5.62 2.84
CA SER A 57 -0.27 -4.30 2.20
C SER A 57 -0.25 -4.44 0.67
N SER A 58 -1.00 -3.59 -0.01
CA SER A 58 -1.13 -3.63 -1.47
C SER A 58 0.02 -2.87 -2.13
N ILE A 59 0.46 -3.35 -3.28
CA ILE A 59 1.51 -2.71 -4.09
C ILE A 59 0.84 -2.24 -5.39
N GLN A 60 1.01 -0.97 -5.74
CA GLN A 60 0.37 -0.36 -6.90
C GLN A 60 1.39 0.42 -7.73
N PRO A 61 1.15 0.60 -9.04
CA PRO A 61 1.97 1.50 -9.85
C PRO A 61 2.02 2.90 -9.21
N PRO A 62 3.15 3.62 -9.37
CA PRO A 62 3.32 4.91 -8.71
C PRO A 62 2.27 5.90 -9.17
N GLN A 63 1.65 6.61 -8.24
CA GLN A 63 0.69 7.67 -8.54
C GLN A 63 1.50 8.93 -8.88
N PHE A 64 1.56 9.27 -10.16
CA PHE A 64 2.10 10.56 -10.58
C PHE A 64 1.03 11.63 -10.28
N ASN A 65 1.20 12.37 -9.18
CA ASN A 65 0.51 13.65 -9.05
C ASN A 65 1.24 14.65 -9.95
N ASP A 66 0.57 15.07 -11.02
CA ASP A 66 1.02 16.14 -11.94
C ASP A 66 1.28 17.47 -11.22
#